data_AF-A0A952TU20-F1
#
_entry.id   AF-A0A952TU20-F1
#
_cell.length_a   1.000
_cell.length_b   1.000
_cell.length_c   1.000
_cell.angle_alpha   90.00
_cell.angle_beta   90.00
_cell.angle_gamma   90.00
#
_symmetry.space_group_name_H-M   'P 1'
#
loop_
_entity.id
_entity.type
_entity.pdbx_description
1 polymer ?
#
loop_
_entity_poly.entity_id
_entity_poly.type
_entity_poly.pdbx_seq_one_letter_code
_entity_poly.pdbx_strand_id
1 'polypeptide(L)'
;MSVPLQGLLDLNAQASLLKTQQALAVAALTTAVAAANPPAIAKAAARVERIRAKQFALDRAQQALLKTAKLILAQTQFKAHASVQKTPIGFLRSVATPPSLAHVAVRPTTPGPAPVYVLEDNFKERQALVQKWQSAYVLKGPLARFLKAKGSFQSRCALTLIKQENRWIAEIIEDKSSSKPSSSVFF
;
A
#
# COMPACT_ATOMS: atom_id res chain seq x y z
N MET A 1 -12.35 6.66 -0.10
CA MET A 1 -12.17 5.43 0.69
C MET A 1 -10.87 5.59 1.47
N SER A 2 -10.92 5.68 2.79
CA SER A 2 -9.71 5.70 3.61
C SER A 2 -9.10 4.30 3.60
N VAL A 3 -7.88 4.16 3.09
CA VAL A 3 -7.12 2.91 3.22
C VAL A 3 -7.02 2.56 4.72
N PRO A 4 -7.10 1.28 5.13
CA PRO A 4 -7.01 0.84 6.54
C PRO A 4 -5.70 1.18 7.27
N LEU A 5 -4.86 2.03 6.67
CA LEU A 5 -3.57 2.48 7.16
C LEU A 5 -3.69 3.19 8.52
N GLN A 6 -4.73 4.01 8.73
CA GLN A 6 -4.93 4.66 10.02
C GLN A 6 -5.15 3.63 11.13
N GLY A 7 -6.06 2.68 10.91
CA GLY A 7 -6.31 1.60 11.88
C GLY A 7 -5.07 0.77 12.17
N LEU A 8 -4.20 0.54 11.18
CA LEU A 8 -2.93 -0.16 11.41
C LEU A 8 -2.00 0.65 12.33
N LEU A 9 -1.88 1.96 12.10
CA LEU A 9 -1.01 2.84 12.87
C LEU A 9 -1.55 3.09 14.29
N ASP A 10 -2.87 3.11 14.48
CA ASP A 10 -3.50 3.27 15.79
C ASP A 10 -3.18 2.08 16.72
N LEU A 11 -2.96 0.88 16.16
CA LEU A 11 -2.54 -0.31 16.92
C LEU A 11 -1.09 -0.25 17.41
N ASN A 12 -0.27 0.70 16.96
CA ASN A 12 1.13 0.81 17.35
C ASN A 12 1.32 1.11 18.85
N ALA A 13 0.43 1.90 19.45
CA ALA A 13 0.50 2.20 20.87
C ALA A 13 0.32 0.92 21.72
N GLN A 14 -0.62 0.08 21.32
CA GLN A 14 -0.86 -1.22 21.96
C GLN A 14 0.31 -2.20 21.73
N ALA A 15 0.87 -2.23 20.52
CA ALA A 15 2.04 -3.04 20.20
C ALA A 15 3.25 -2.66 21.07
N SER A 16 3.52 -1.36 21.21
CA SER A 16 4.60 -0.84 22.06
C SER A 16 4.40 -1.19 23.53
N LEU A 17 3.18 -1.02 24.05
CA LEU A 17 2.81 -1.39 25.41
C LEU A 17 2.98 -2.90 25.68
N LEU A 18 2.59 -3.76 24.75
CA LEU A 18 2.77 -5.21 24.92
C LEU A 18 4.26 -5.59 24.92
N LYS A 19 5.09 -4.91 24.13
CA LYS A 19 6.54 -5.12 24.09
C LYS A 19 7.22 -4.73 25.40
N THR A 20 6.84 -3.59 25.99
CA THR A 20 7.36 -3.19 27.30
C THR A 20 6.88 -4.13 28.40
N GLN A 21 5.60 -4.53 28.38
CA GLN A 21 5.07 -5.53 29.32
C GLN A 21 5.79 -6.88 29.21
N GLN A 22 6.13 -7.32 28.01
CA GLN A 22 6.88 -8.54 27.78
C GLN A 22 8.26 -8.46 28.41
N ALA A 23 9.01 -7.37 28.17
CA ALA A 23 10.34 -7.17 28.75
C ALA A 23 10.30 -7.23 30.29
N LEU A 24 9.33 -6.55 30.91
CA LEU A 24 9.13 -6.58 32.36
C LEU A 24 8.75 -7.98 32.88
N ALA A 25 7.89 -8.70 32.17
CA ALA A 25 7.49 -10.05 32.58
C ALA A 25 8.65 -11.06 32.47
N VAL A 26 9.50 -10.92 31.44
CA VAL A 26 10.71 -11.73 31.29
C VAL A 26 11.71 -11.41 32.40
N ALA A 27 11.94 -10.15 32.74
CA ALA A 27 12.80 -9.76 33.87
C ALA A 27 12.29 -10.29 35.22
N ALA A 28 10.97 -10.29 35.44
CA ALA A 28 10.38 -10.89 36.63
C ALA A 28 10.60 -12.41 36.68
N LEU A 29 10.51 -13.09 35.53
CA LEU A 29 10.77 -14.52 35.43
C LEU A 29 12.24 -14.84 35.72
N THR A 30 13.19 -14.11 35.14
CA THR A 30 14.63 -14.33 35.40
C THR A 30 14.98 -14.11 36.86
N THR A 31 14.39 -13.09 37.50
CA THR A 31 14.56 -12.83 38.94
C THR A 31 13.99 -13.96 39.79
N ALA A 32 12.80 -14.47 39.46
CA ALA A 32 12.18 -15.58 40.18
C ALA A 32 12.96 -16.89 40.04
N VAL A 33 13.56 -17.13 38.86
CA VAL A 33 14.45 -18.28 38.62
C VAL A 33 15.74 -18.15 39.42
N ALA A 34 16.37 -16.97 39.43
CA ALA A 34 17.58 -16.73 40.22
C ALA A 34 17.35 -16.89 41.73
N ALA A 35 16.15 -16.53 42.21
CA ALA A 35 15.74 -16.71 43.60
C ALA A 35 15.28 -18.15 43.93
N ALA A 36 15.30 -19.09 42.97
CA ALA A 36 14.84 -20.47 43.12
C ALA A 36 13.45 -20.57 43.79
N ASN A 37 12.51 -19.72 43.38
CA ASN A 37 11.18 -19.60 43.99
C ASN A 37 10.09 -20.17 43.05
N PRO A 38 9.66 -21.44 43.20
CA PRO A 38 8.73 -22.09 42.28
C PRO A 38 7.38 -21.37 42.07
N PRO A 39 6.67 -20.89 43.12
CA PRO A 39 5.40 -20.19 42.89
C PRO A 39 5.60 -18.86 42.16
N ALA A 40 6.71 -18.15 42.41
CA ALA A 40 7.04 -16.93 41.67
C ALA A 40 7.37 -17.24 40.19
N ILE A 41 8.10 -18.32 39.91
CA ILE A 41 8.39 -18.79 38.55
C ILE A 41 7.09 -19.09 37.80
N ALA A 42 6.20 -19.91 38.39
CA ALA A 42 4.93 -20.28 37.78
C ALA A 42 4.07 -19.05 37.46
N LYS A 43 3.98 -18.09 38.39
CA LYS A 43 3.24 -16.83 38.20
C LYS A 43 3.85 -15.97 37.09
N ALA A 44 5.18 -15.83 37.04
CA ALA A 44 5.86 -15.04 36.03
C ALA A 44 5.75 -15.69 34.64
N ALA A 45 5.90 -17.01 34.53
CA ALA A 45 5.73 -17.76 33.29
C ALA A 45 4.29 -17.62 32.74
N ALA A 46 3.28 -17.77 33.59
CA ALA A 46 1.89 -17.56 33.21
C ALA A 46 1.64 -16.12 32.70
N ARG A 47 2.31 -15.12 33.28
CA ARG A 47 2.23 -13.73 32.81
C ARG A 47 2.86 -13.56 31.42
N VAL A 48 4.03 -14.15 31.18
CA VAL A 48 4.69 -14.13 29.85
C VAL A 48 3.78 -14.74 28.79
N GLU A 49 3.18 -15.89 29.07
CA GLU A 49 2.29 -16.56 28.12
C GLU A 49 1.02 -15.75 27.82
N ARG A 50 0.41 -15.12 28.84
CA ARG A 50 -0.73 -14.21 28.63
C ARG A 50 -0.36 -13.02 27.73
N ILE A 51 0.84 -12.46 27.88
CA ILE A 51 1.30 -11.35 27.03
C ILE A 51 1.55 -11.84 25.60
N ARG A 52 2.17 -13.01 25.42
CA ARG A 52 2.37 -13.64 24.09
C ARG A 52 1.03 -13.87 23.38
N ALA A 53 0.02 -14.39 24.08
CA ALA A 53 -1.31 -14.59 23.52
C ALA A 53 -1.92 -13.26 23.02
N LYS A 54 -1.76 -12.17 23.78
CA LYS A 54 -2.19 -10.83 23.34
C LYS A 54 -1.41 -10.32 22.14
N GLN A 55 -0.10 -10.56 22.09
CA GLN A 55 0.74 -10.19 20.94
C GLN A 55 0.30 -10.94 19.66
N PHE A 56 -0.02 -12.23 19.76
CA PHE A 56 -0.54 -12.99 18.62
C PHE A 56 -1.92 -12.51 18.15
N ALA A 57 -2.82 -12.16 19.08
CA ALA A 57 -4.11 -11.61 18.72
C ALA A 57 -3.95 -10.27 17.97
N LEU A 58 -3.06 -9.40 18.45
CA LEU A 58 -2.76 -8.12 17.81
C LEU A 58 -2.09 -8.30 16.44
N ASP A 59 -1.14 -9.22 16.33
CA ASP A 59 -0.50 -9.57 15.06
C ASP A 59 -1.52 -10.01 14.00
N ARG A 60 -2.47 -10.88 14.37
CA ARG A 60 -3.56 -11.29 13.47
C ARG A 60 -4.42 -10.10 13.04
N ALA A 61 -4.74 -9.19 13.95
CA ALA A 61 -5.51 -7.98 13.62
C ALA A 61 -4.74 -7.08 12.64
N GLN A 62 -3.46 -6.84 12.89
CA GLN A 62 -2.59 -6.06 12.00
C GLN A 62 -2.45 -6.70 10.62
N GLN A 63 -2.25 -8.03 10.56
CA GLN A 63 -2.18 -8.77 9.29
C GLN A 63 -3.51 -8.73 8.52
N ALA A 64 -4.65 -8.80 9.21
CA ALA A 64 -5.95 -8.66 8.58
C ALA A 64 -6.10 -7.26 7.95
N LEU A 65 -5.72 -6.19 8.66
CA LEU A 65 -5.73 -4.83 8.13
C LEU A 65 -4.83 -4.67 6.90
N LEU A 66 -3.61 -5.24 6.94
CA LEU A 66 -2.69 -5.22 5.79
C LEU A 66 -3.25 -5.98 4.58
N LYS A 67 -3.84 -7.16 4.79
CA LYS A 67 -4.48 -7.94 3.72
C LYS A 67 -5.64 -7.18 3.10
N THR A 68 -6.51 -6.59 3.93
CA THR A 68 -7.63 -5.77 3.46
C THR A 68 -7.16 -4.55 2.70
N ALA A 69 -6.12 -3.85 3.19
CA ALA A 69 -5.53 -2.71 2.51
C ALA A 69 -4.98 -3.11 1.13
N LYS A 70 -4.20 -4.20 1.04
CA LYS A 70 -3.69 -4.73 -0.24
C LYS A 70 -4.82 -5.07 -1.21
N LEU A 71 -5.89 -5.69 -0.74
CA LEU A 71 -7.05 -6.06 -1.56
C LEU A 71 -7.77 -4.82 -2.11
N ILE A 72 -7.99 -3.80 -1.28
CA ILE A 72 -8.60 -2.53 -1.72
C ILE A 72 -7.71 -1.85 -2.78
N LEU A 73 -6.40 -1.80 -2.56
CA LEU A 73 -5.46 -1.22 -3.52
C LEU A 73 -5.46 -2.00 -4.85
N ALA A 74 -5.45 -3.34 -4.81
CA ALA A 74 -5.52 -4.17 -6.01
C ALA A 74 -6.85 -3.95 -6.78
N GLN A 75 -7.97 -3.90 -6.07
CA GLN A 75 -9.28 -3.64 -6.69
C GLN A 75 -9.37 -2.25 -7.32
N THR A 76 -8.83 -1.23 -6.66
CA THR A 76 -8.82 0.13 -7.20
C THR A 76 -7.93 0.24 -8.44
N GLN A 77 -6.74 -0.38 -8.44
CA GLN A 77 -5.90 -0.49 -9.64
C GLN A 77 -6.61 -1.23 -10.78
N PHE A 78 -7.26 -2.36 -10.50
CA PHE A 78 -7.98 -3.12 -11.53
C PHE A 78 -9.14 -2.31 -12.11
N LYS A 79 -9.89 -1.58 -11.27
CA LYS A 79 -10.95 -0.67 -11.73
C LYS A 79 -10.40 0.45 -12.61
N ALA A 80 -9.28 1.06 -12.22
CA ALA A 80 -8.61 2.10 -13.02
C ALA A 80 -8.17 1.53 -14.39
N HIS A 81 -7.53 0.37 -14.39
CA HIS A 81 -7.12 -0.32 -15.61
C HIS A 81 -8.31 -0.64 -16.53
N ALA A 82 -9.39 -1.22 -15.98
CA ALA A 82 -10.60 -1.52 -16.74
C ALA A 82 -11.28 -0.25 -17.27
N SER A 83 -11.26 0.85 -16.51
CA SER A 83 -11.81 2.14 -16.96
C SER A 83 -11.08 2.65 -18.19
N VAL A 84 -9.74 2.63 -18.18
CA VAL A 84 -8.93 3.08 -19.32
C VAL A 84 -9.24 2.27 -20.58
N GLN A 85 -9.46 0.96 -20.45
CA GLN A 85 -9.78 0.10 -21.60
C GLN A 85 -11.21 0.30 -22.13
N LYS A 86 -12.16 0.66 -21.26
CA LYS A 86 -13.59 0.82 -21.59
C LYS A 86 -13.96 2.19 -22.13
N THR A 87 -13.10 3.19 -22.04
CA THR A 87 -13.40 4.57 -22.47
C THR A 87 -12.76 4.86 -23.85
N PRO A 88 -13.43 4.55 -24.97
CA PRO A 88 -12.99 5.03 -26.27
C PRO A 88 -13.20 6.55 -26.34
N ILE A 89 -12.14 7.29 -26.67
CA ILE A 89 -12.20 8.75 -26.86
C ILE A 89 -12.19 9.02 -28.38
N GLY A 90 -13.36 9.02 -29.01
CA GLY A 90 -13.49 9.29 -30.45
C GLY A 90 -12.67 8.33 -31.32
N PHE A 91 -11.64 8.84 -31.99
CA PHE A 91 -10.73 8.08 -32.86
C PHE A 91 -9.54 7.42 -32.11
N LEU A 92 -9.46 7.61 -30.78
CA LEU A 92 -8.39 7.07 -29.94
C LEU A 92 -8.75 5.66 -29.45
N ARG A 93 -7.82 4.72 -29.67
CA ARG A 93 -7.80 3.42 -29.01
C ARG A 93 -6.79 3.47 -27.87
N SER A 94 -7.27 3.29 -26.64
CA SER A 94 -6.41 3.24 -25.45
C SER A 94 -6.15 1.80 -25.03
N VAL A 95 -4.89 1.49 -24.74
CA VAL A 95 -4.46 0.21 -24.19
C VAL A 95 -3.76 0.49 -22.87
N ALA A 96 -4.35 0.03 -21.78
CA ALA A 96 -3.75 0.12 -20.46
C ALA A 96 -2.61 -0.90 -20.33
N THR A 97 -1.51 -0.48 -19.71
CA THR A 97 -0.45 -1.40 -19.28
C THR A 97 -0.93 -2.14 -18.03
N PRO A 98 -0.64 -3.45 -17.88
CA PRO A 98 -0.97 -4.19 -16.66
C PRO A 98 -0.47 -3.45 -15.41
N PRO A 99 -1.30 -3.33 -14.35
CA PRO A 99 -0.90 -2.66 -13.14
C PRO A 99 0.21 -3.43 -12.42
N SER A 100 1.11 -2.72 -11.74
CA SER A 100 2.07 -3.32 -10.82
C SER A 100 1.34 -3.88 -9.60
N LEU A 101 1.92 -4.91 -8.95
CA LEU A 101 1.37 -5.47 -7.72
C LEU A 101 1.11 -4.38 -6.67
N ALA A 102 -0.09 -4.39 -6.11
CA ALA A 102 -0.47 -3.47 -5.05
C ALA A 102 0.37 -3.71 -3.78
N HIS A 103 1.02 -2.65 -3.30
CA HIS A 103 1.81 -2.66 -2.08
C HIS A 103 1.27 -1.65 -1.07
N VAL A 104 1.41 -1.97 0.22
CA VAL A 104 1.11 -1.04 1.32
C VAL A 104 2.46 -0.62 1.87
N ALA A 105 2.82 0.66 1.71
CA ALA A 105 4.15 1.18 1.99
C ALA A 105 4.41 1.37 3.50
N VAL A 106 4.34 0.27 4.25
CA VAL A 106 4.62 0.20 5.69
C VAL A 106 5.56 -0.95 5.99
N ARG A 107 6.45 -0.73 6.96
CA ARG A 107 7.41 -1.73 7.42
C ARG A 107 7.33 -1.95 8.93
N PRO A 108 7.51 -3.18 9.42
CA PRO A 108 7.68 -3.42 10.83
C PRO A 108 9.03 -2.87 11.31
N THR A 109 9.04 -2.21 12.46
CA THR A 109 10.28 -1.72 13.10
C THR A 109 11.13 -2.85 13.68
N THR A 110 10.50 -3.91 14.18
CA THR A 110 11.18 -5.11 14.66
C THR A 110 10.46 -6.37 14.20
N PRO A 111 11.20 -7.44 13.87
CA PRO A 111 10.60 -8.74 13.60
C PRO A 111 9.95 -9.32 14.86
N GLY A 112 8.87 -10.08 14.70
CA GLY A 112 8.15 -10.74 15.78
C GLY A 112 6.65 -10.43 15.80
N PRO A 113 5.88 -11.06 16.71
CA PRO A 113 4.45 -10.82 16.83
C PRO A 113 4.17 -9.41 17.39
N ALA A 114 3.09 -8.79 16.92
CA ALA A 114 2.69 -7.42 17.25
C ALA A 114 3.80 -6.38 16.99
N PRO A 115 4.33 -6.29 15.76
CA PRO A 115 5.32 -5.26 15.44
C PRO A 115 4.70 -3.87 15.47
N VAL A 116 5.51 -2.87 15.79
CA VAL A 116 5.18 -1.46 15.54
C VAL A 116 5.46 -1.19 14.07
N TYR A 117 4.44 -0.77 13.31
CA TYR A 117 4.58 -0.41 11.90
C TYR A 117 4.94 1.05 11.75
N VAL A 118 5.85 1.34 10.83
CA VAL A 118 6.17 2.69 10.40
C VAL A 118 5.97 2.81 8.90
N LEU A 119 5.74 4.02 8.44
CA LEU A 119 5.72 4.31 7.01
C LEU A 119 7.10 4.01 6.42
N GLU A 120 7.13 3.50 5.20
CA GLU A 120 8.40 3.37 4.47
C GLU A 120 8.98 4.75 4.13
N ASP A 121 10.30 4.80 4.02
CA ASP A 121 10.98 5.98 3.50
C ASP A 121 10.49 6.22 2.06
N ASN A 122 10.28 7.48 1.69
CA ASN A 122 9.60 7.88 0.45
C ASN A 122 8.19 7.29 0.28
N PHE A 123 7.41 7.26 1.37
CA PHE A 123 6.03 6.76 1.39
C PHE A 123 5.19 7.22 0.17
N LYS A 124 5.26 8.50 -0.21
CA LYS A 124 4.49 9.03 -1.33
C LYS A 124 4.76 8.28 -2.64
N GLU A 125 6.02 7.96 -2.92
CA GLU A 125 6.44 7.26 -4.14
C GLU A 125 6.11 5.77 -4.05
N ARG A 126 6.37 5.14 -2.91
CA ARG A 126 6.17 3.70 -2.72
C ARG A 126 4.70 3.29 -2.58
N GLN A 127 3.87 4.18 -2.04
CA GLN A 127 2.42 3.99 -1.94
C GLN A 127 1.70 4.34 -3.24
N ALA A 128 2.36 5.02 -4.18
CA ALA A 128 1.73 5.52 -5.38
C ALA A 128 1.15 4.38 -6.22
N LEU A 129 -0.15 4.48 -6.51
CA LEU A 129 -0.82 3.67 -7.51
C LEU A 129 -0.59 4.33 -8.88
N VAL A 130 0.31 3.76 -9.67
CA VAL A 130 0.64 4.28 -11.00
C VAL A 130 -0.14 3.50 -12.05
N GLN A 131 -0.99 4.21 -12.80
CA GLN A 131 -1.66 3.70 -14.00
C GLN A 131 -0.96 4.26 -15.24
N LYS A 132 -0.45 3.38 -16.09
CA LYS A 132 0.14 3.74 -17.38
C LYS A 132 -0.76 3.23 -18.51
N TRP A 133 -0.87 4.00 -19.58
CA TRP A 133 -1.59 3.58 -20.78
C TRP A 133 -1.00 4.21 -22.03
N GLN A 134 -1.21 3.55 -23.16
CA GLN A 134 -0.86 4.05 -24.47
C GLN A 134 -2.13 4.31 -25.25
N SER A 135 -2.27 5.53 -25.76
CA SER A 135 -3.38 5.90 -26.64
C SER A 135 -2.84 6.01 -28.06
N ALA A 136 -3.43 5.26 -28.97
CA ALA A 136 -3.14 5.32 -30.39
C ALA A 136 -4.29 6.02 -31.12
N TYR A 137 -3.99 6.96 -32.00
CA TYR A 137 -4.96 7.55 -32.91
C TYR A 137 -4.75 7.03 -34.32
N VAL A 138 -5.87 6.81 -35.01
CA VAL A 138 -5.91 6.53 -36.43
C VAL A 138 -6.99 7.40 -37.03
N LEU A 139 -6.64 8.21 -38.03
CA LEU A 139 -7.62 8.99 -38.76
C LEU A 139 -8.64 8.05 -39.41
N LYS A 140 -9.93 8.21 -39.09
CA LYS A 140 -11.03 7.46 -39.70
C LYS A 140 -11.90 8.42 -40.51
N GLY A 141 -12.53 7.91 -41.56
CA GLY A 141 -13.44 8.69 -42.42
C GLY A 141 -12.84 9.06 -43.78
N PRO A 142 -13.55 9.86 -44.59
CA PRO A 142 -13.19 10.12 -45.99
C PRO A 142 -11.83 10.83 -46.15
N LEU A 143 -11.44 11.65 -45.18
CA LEU A 143 -10.13 12.32 -45.15
C LEU A 143 -8.95 11.35 -44.94
N ALA A 144 -9.18 10.14 -44.40
CA ALA A 144 -8.15 9.11 -44.26
C ALA A 144 -7.64 8.57 -45.62
N ARG A 145 -8.39 8.82 -46.70
CA ARG A 145 -7.94 8.51 -48.07
C ARG A 145 -6.83 9.44 -48.54
N PHE A 146 -6.79 10.67 -48.03
CA PHE A 146 -5.87 11.73 -48.46
C PHE A 146 -4.77 12.01 -47.43
N LEU A 147 -5.06 11.81 -46.13
CA LEU A 147 -4.14 12.07 -45.03
C LEU A 147 -3.98 10.83 -44.15
N LYS A 148 -2.78 10.23 -44.17
CA LYS A 148 -2.43 9.11 -43.29
C LYS A 148 -1.85 9.64 -41.99
N ALA A 149 -2.71 10.02 -41.06
CA ALA A 149 -2.31 10.35 -39.70
C ALA A 149 -2.48 9.14 -38.77
N LYS A 150 -1.35 8.58 -38.33
CA LYS A 150 -1.26 7.59 -37.26
C LYS A 150 -0.24 8.05 -36.23
N GLY A 151 -0.51 7.79 -34.97
CA GLY A 151 0.45 8.07 -33.91
C GLY A 151 0.00 7.46 -32.60
N SER A 152 0.91 7.51 -31.63
CA SER A 152 0.59 7.09 -30.28
C SER A 152 1.30 7.98 -29.27
N PHE A 153 0.68 8.14 -28.12
CA PHE A 153 1.29 8.80 -26.97
C PHE A 153 1.10 7.92 -25.73
N GLN A 154 2.08 8.01 -24.84
CA GLN A 154 2.01 7.36 -23.55
C GLN A 154 1.53 8.36 -22.51
N SER A 155 0.57 7.92 -21.71
CA SER A 155 0.02 8.67 -20.61
C SER A 155 0.25 7.90 -19.32
N ARG A 156 0.48 8.66 -18.25
CA ARG A 156 0.68 8.13 -16.90
C ARG A 156 -0.08 8.98 -15.91
N CYS A 157 -0.73 8.33 -14.95
CA CYS A 157 -1.37 8.98 -13.81
C CYS A 157 -0.93 8.22 -12.56
N ALA A 158 -0.50 8.96 -11.53
CA ALA A 158 -0.12 8.38 -10.26
C ALA A 158 -0.99 9.00 -9.16
N LEU A 159 -1.49 8.14 -8.26
CA LEU A 159 -2.28 8.54 -7.10
C LEU A 159 -1.55 8.07 -5.85
N THR A 160 -1.32 8.96 -4.89
CA THR A 160 -0.71 8.61 -3.61
C THR A 160 -1.64 8.95 -2.44
N LEU A 161 -1.22 8.58 -1.24
CA LEU A 161 -1.90 8.95 0.00
C LEU A 161 -1.06 9.99 0.73
N ILE A 162 -1.71 11.04 1.21
CA ILE A 162 -1.10 12.03 2.10
C ILE A 162 -1.91 12.16 3.37
N LYS A 163 -1.20 12.46 4.46
CA LYS A 163 -1.82 12.74 5.76
C LYS A 163 -2.10 14.23 5.86
N GLN A 164 -3.37 14.62 5.93
CA GLN A 164 -3.84 15.98 6.22
C GLN A 164 -4.75 15.94 7.44
N GLU A 165 -4.52 16.81 8.43
CA GLU A 165 -5.41 16.98 9.61
C GLU A 165 -5.85 15.66 10.26
N ASN A 166 -4.91 14.73 10.38
CA ASN A 166 -5.11 13.39 10.93
C ASN A 166 -5.95 12.41 10.09
N ARG A 167 -6.17 12.69 8.81
CA ARG A 167 -6.83 11.81 7.84
C ARG A 167 -5.94 11.53 6.64
N TRP A 168 -6.09 10.34 6.07
CA TRP A 168 -5.44 9.97 4.82
C TRP A 168 -6.33 10.34 3.65
N ILE A 169 -5.85 11.23 2.79
CA ILE A 169 -6.53 11.63 1.56
C ILE A 169 -5.73 11.18 0.35
N ALA A 170 -6.44 10.94 -0.76
CA ALA A 170 -5.81 10.64 -2.03
C ALA A 170 -5.34 11.94 -2.70
N GLU A 171 -4.10 11.97 -3.15
CA GLU A 171 -3.50 13.07 -3.91
C GLU A 171 -3.06 12.54 -5.27
N ILE A 172 -3.40 13.27 -6.34
CA ILE A 172 -2.87 12.98 -7.68
C ILE A 172 -1.46 13.54 -7.74
N ILE A 173 -0.49 12.68 -8.06
CA ILE A 173 0.85 13.13 -8.41
C ILE A 173 0.79 13.55 -9.87
N GLU A 174 0.72 14.86 -10.10
CA GLU A 174 0.84 15.42 -11.44
C GLU A 174 2.21 15.10 -12.01
N ASP A 175 2.19 14.44 -13.16
CA ASP A 175 3.41 14.05 -13.81
C ASP A 175 3.91 15.16 -14.74
N LYS A 176 5.04 15.78 -14.39
CA LYS A 176 5.65 16.86 -15.19
C LYS A 176 6.14 16.41 -16.58
N SER A 177 6.02 15.13 -16.94
CA SER A 177 6.41 14.60 -18.26
C SER A 177 5.21 14.06 -19.05
N SER A 178 4.31 14.96 -19.43
CA SER A 178 3.34 14.70 -20.48
C SER A 178 4.04 14.76 -21.85
N SER A 179 4.40 13.59 -22.37
CA SER A 179 4.70 13.26 -23.78
C SER A 179 5.86 13.95 -24.53
N LYS A 180 6.80 13.14 -25.05
CA LYS A 180 7.39 13.42 -26.38
C LYS A 180 6.48 12.74 -27.41
N PRO A 181 5.76 13.48 -28.26
CA PRO A 181 4.97 12.87 -29.32
C PRO A 181 5.91 12.22 -30.34
N SER A 182 5.78 10.90 -30.53
CA SER A 182 6.35 10.18 -31.67
C SER A 182 5.37 10.31 -32.84
N SER A 183 5.36 11.49 -33.47
CA SER A 183 4.58 11.72 -34.70
C SER A 183 5.46 11.43 -35.92
N SER A 184 5.12 10.40 -36.69
CA SER A 184 5.66 10.22 -38.04
C SER A 184 4.59 10.64 -39.04
N VAL A 185 4.78 11.78 -39.69
CA VAL A 185 3.98 12.19 -40.85
C VAL A 185 4.70 11.67 -42.09
N PHE A 186 4.04 10.80 -42.85
CA PHE A 186 4.49 10.40 -44.17
C PHE A 186 3.60 11.13 -45.18
N PHE A 187 4.23 11.95 -46.03
CA PHE A 187 3.60 12.59 -47.19
C PHE A 187 3.50 11.60 -48.35
#